data_AF-A0A0Q9LK81-F1
#
_entry.id   AF-A0A0Q9LK81-F1
#
_cell.length_a   1.000
_cell.length_b   1.000
_cell.length_c   1.000
_cell.angle_alpha   90.00
_cell.angle_beta   90.00
_cell.angle_gamma   90.00
#
_symmetry.space_group_name_H-M   'P 1'
#
loop_
_entity.id
_entity.type
_entity.pdbx_description
1 polymer ?
#
loop_
_entity_poly.entity_id
_entity_poly.type
_entity_poly.pdbx_seq_one_letter_code
_entity_poly.pdbx_strand_id
1 'polypeptide(L)'
;MEKAAWKHKKYKGHQLELRSSRRHEGEEPELLIDAQLIPLGRLFDGTYYIQDNAYDWDSDLSALAERFVDYRSRVEQRRRQKTGEEGAEHGPA
;
A
#
# COMPACT_ATOMS: atom_id res chain seq x y z
N MET A 1 -3.81 21.44 9.18
CA MET A 1 -5.04 21.03 8.48
C MET A 1 -5.17 19.52 8.67
N GLU A 2 -6.09 19.08 9.53
CA GLU A 2 -6.42 17.66 9.72
C GLU A 2 -7.18 17.16 8.49
N LYS A 3 -6.59 16.23 7.73
CA LYS A 3 -7.31 15.49 6.69
C LYS A 3 -7.00 14.00 6.82
N ALA A 4 -7.62 13.36 7.81
CA ALA A 4 -7.78 11.92 7.86
C ALA A 4 -9.26 11.60 8.14
N ALA A 5 -10.16 12.11 7.28
CA ALA A 5 -11.61 12.01 7.47
C ALA A 5 -12.25 10.86 6.68
N TRP A 6 -11.53 9.73 6.50
CA TRP A 6 -12.10 8.55 5.87
C TRP A 6 -11.75 7.32 6.70
N LYS A 7 -12.77 6.52 7.02
CA LYS A 7 -12.60 5.28 7.80
C LYS A 7 -12.50 4.05 6.91
N HIS A 8 -13.27 4.06 5.81
CA HIS A 8 -13.28 2.99 4.82
C HIS A 8 -13.56 3.57 3.43
N LYS A 9 -12.94 3.00 2.40
CA LYS A 9 -13.16 3.33 0.99
C LYS A 9 -12.87 2.12 0.11
N LYS A 10 -13.52 2.02 -1.04
CA LYS A 10 -13.15 1.06 -2.09
C LYS A 10 -12.37 1.75 -3.20
N TYR A 11 -11.27 1.16 -3.63
CA TYR A 11 -10.44 1.66 -4.73
C TYR A 11 -9.98 0.50 -5.62
N LYS A 12 -10.35 0.52 -6.90
CA LYS A 12 -9.99 -0.53 -7.90
C LYS A 12 -10.24 -1.97 -7.41
N GLY A 13 -11.31 -2.19 -6.68
CA GLY A 13 -11.67 -3.50 -6.13
C GLY A 13 -11.04 -3.83 -4.77
N HIS A 14 -10.12 -3.00 -4.27
CA HIS A 14 -9.50 -3.15 -2.96
C HIS A 14 -10.26 -2.37 -1.89
N GLN A 15 -10.36 -2.93 -0.70
CA GLN A 15 -10.92 -2.26 0.48
C GLN A 15 -9.81 -1.54 1.24
N LEU A 16 -9.84 -0.22 1.24
CA LEU A 16 -8.95 0.63 2.01
C LEU A 16 -9.62 0.99 3.33
N GLU A 17 -8.90 0.90 4.43
CA GLU A 17 -9.36 1.35 5.75
C GLU A 17 -8.26 2.12 6.46
N LEU A 18 -8.68 3.19 7.14
CA LEU A 18 -7.79 3.96 8.00
C LEU A 18 -8.36 3.96 9.41
N ARG A 19 -7.55 3.52 10.36
CA ARG A 19 -7.90 3.43 11.77
C ARG A 19 -6.88 4.23 12.57
N SER A 20 -7.28 4.70 13.74
CA SER A 20 -6.34 5.26 14.72
C SER A 20 -6.09 4.21 15.77
N SER A 21 -4.84 3.84 16.01
CA SER A 21 -4.48 3.06 17.19
C SER A 21 -3.75 3.94 18.20
N ARG A 22 -4.09 3.77 19.48
CA ARG A 22 -3.30 4.40 20.54
C ARG A 22 -2.05 3.57 20.76
N ARG A 23 -0.90 4.13 20.41
CA ARG A 23 0.41 3.64 20.85
C ARG A 23 0.92 4.49 22.01
N HIS A 24 2.01 4.04 22.63
CA HIS A 24 2.64 4.72 23.77
C HIS A 24 3.00 6.18 23.48
N GLU A 25 3.21 6.54 22.20
CA GLU A 25 3.60 7.88 21.73
C GLU A 25 2.45 8.72 21.16
N GLY A 26 1.20 8.23 21.21
CA GLY A 26 0.01 8.96 20.75
C GLY A 26 -0.92 8.13 19.86
N GLU A 27 -1.90 8.81 19.25
CA GLU A 27 -2.73 8.21 18.20
C GLU A 27 -1.93 8.14 16.89
N GLU A 28 -1.65 6.92 16.44
CA GLU A 28 -0.99 6.66 15.17
C GLU A 28 -1.99 6.11 14.15
N PRO A 29 -1.92 6.56 12.90
CA PRO A 29 -2.73 5.98 11.84
C PRO A 29 -2.27 4.56 11.50
N GLU A 30 -3.24 3.67 11.33
CA GLU A 30 -3.07 2.31 10.82
C GLU A 30 -3.80 2.19 9.49
N LEU A 31 -3.04 1.90 8.44
CA LEU A 31 -3.57 1.63 7.11
C LEU A 31 -3.84 0.14 6.97
N LEU A 32 -5.05 -0.22 6.55
CA LEU A 32 -5.38 -1.58 6.13
C LEU A 32 -5.81 -1.58 4.66
N ILE A 33 -5.36 -2.60 3.93
CA ILE A 33 -5.77 -2.85 2.55
C ILE A 33 -6.22 -4.31 2.47
N ASP A 34 -7.48 -4.53 2.09
CA ASP A 34 -8.16 -5.83 2.10
C ASP A 34 -8.05 -6.53 3.47
N ALA A 35 -8.28 -5.76 4.54
CA ALA A 35 -8.12 -6.16 5.94
C ALA A 35 -6.70 -6.56 6.37
N GLN A 36 -5.69 -6.40 5.51
CA GLN A 36 -4.28 -6.61 5.85
C GLN A 36 -3.66 -5.30 6.34
N LEU A 37 -3.01 -5.34 7.51
CA LEU A 37 -2.27 -4.21 8.05
C LEU A 37 -1.05 -3.89 7.18
N ILE A 38 -0.96 -2.63 6.75
CA ILE A 38 0.15 -2.10 5.97
C ILE A 38 1.02 -1.23 6.89
N PRO A 39 2.29 -1.62 7.13
CA PRO A 39 3.20 -0.85 7.97
C PRO A 39 3.44 0.55 7.40
N LEU A 40 3.08 1.57 8.18
CA LEU A 40 3.40 2.96 7.91
C LEU A 40 4.64 3.38 8.69
N GLY A 41 5.50 4.18 8.05
CA GLY A 41 6.50 4.98 8.73
C GLY A 41 6.11 6.46 8.65
N ARG A 42 6.64 7.25 9.59
CA ARG A 42 6.38 8.69 9.67
C ARG A 42 7.71 9.44 9.60
N LEU A 43 7.76 10.47 8.78
CA LEU A 43 8.91 11.37 8.66
C LEU A 43 8.81 12.52 9.66
N PHE A 44 9.94 13.18 9.92
CA PHE A 44 10.03 14.30 10.89
C PHE A 44 9.14 15.49 10.50
N ASP A 45 8.85 15.67 9.21
CA ASP A 45 7.95 16.71 8.70
C ASP A 45 6.46 16.35 8.87
N GLY A 46 6.15 15.15 9.38
CA GLY A 46 4.81 14.66 9.61
C GLY A 46 4.17 13.97 8.41
N THR A 47 4.89 13.80 7.30
CA THR A 47 4.43 12.96 6.18
C THR A 47 4.58 11.48 6.52
N TYR A 48 3.81 10.64 5.82
CA TYR A 48 3.82 9.19 6.00
C TYR A 48 4.33 8.49 4.74
N TYR A 49 4.96 7.34 4.93
CA TYR A 49 5.37 6.45 3.85
C TYR A 49 4.98 5.01 4.17
N ILE A 50 4.80 4.19 3.14
CA ILE A 50 4.58 2.74 3.33
C ILE A 50 5.94 2.07 3.35
N GLN A 51 6.24 1.27 4.37
CA GLN A 51 7.58 0.67 4.51
C GLN A 51 7.96 -0.22 3.32
N ASP A 52 6.97 -0.91 2.73
CA ASP A 52 7.14 -1.75 1.53
C ASP A 52 7.36 -0.94 0.24
N ASN A 53 7.09 0.38 0.27
CA ASN A 53 7.31 1.31 -0.83
C ASN A 53 7.80 2.68 -0.32
N ALA A 54 8.94 2.69 0.39
CA ALA A 54 9.46 3.87 1.08
C ALA A 54 9.91 5.03 0.14
N TYR A 55 9.87 4.84 -1.18
CA TYR A 55 10.14 5.88 -2.16
C TYR A 55 8.95 6.82 -2.41
N ASP A 56 7.76 6.48 -1.91
CA ASP A 56 6.55 7.31 -2.00
C ASP A 56 6.12 7.71 -0.59
N TRP A 57 6.03 9.01 -0.35
CA TRP A 57 5.59 9.58 0.92
C TRP A 57 4.59 10.71 0.67
N ASP A 58 3.60 10.82 1.55
CA ASP A 58 2.62 11.90 1.51
C ASP A 58 2.00 12.15 2.89
N SER A 59 1.52 13.37 3.09
CA SER A 59 0.66 13.71 4.22
C SER A 59 -0.77 13.16 4.06
N ASP A 60 -1.23 12.94 2.83
CA ASP A 60 -2.54 12.38 2.53
C ASP A 60 -2.47 10.84 2.44
N LEU A 61 -2.88 10.18 3.52
CA LEU A 61 -2.89 8.71 3.61
C LEU A 61 -3.84 8.04 2.62
N SER A 62 -4.86 8.75 2.12
CA SER A 62 -5.75 8.23 1.06
C SER A 62 -4.97 8.11 -0.24
N ALA A 63 -4.32 9.21 -0.65
CA ALA A 63 -3.51 9.26 -1.87
C ALA A 63 -2.32 8.30 -1.81
N LEU A 64 -1.72 8.14 -0.62
CA LEU A 64 -0.65 7.16 -0.40
C LEU A 64 -1.14 5.72 -0.58
N ALA A 65 -2.30 5.38 -0.01
CA ALA A 65 -2.90 4.05 -0.13
C ALA A 65 -3.30 3.71 -1.58
N GLU A 66 -3.90 4.65 -2.30
CA GLU A 66 -4.27 4.47 -3.72
C GLU A 66 -3.04 4.24 -4.60
N ARG A 67 -1.97 5.03 -4.41
CA ARG A 67 -0.71 4.85 -5.13
C ARG A 67 -0.07 3.50 -4.83
N PHE A 68 -0.16 3.02 -3.60
CA PHE A 68 0.36 1.71 -3.24
C PHE A 68 -0.41 0.55 -3.89
N VAL A 69 -1.74 0.65 -3.98
CA VAL A 69 -2.56 -0.31 -4.75
C VAL A 69 -2.12 -0.32 -6.21
N ASP A 70 -1.92 0.85 -6.81
CA ASP A 70 -1.45 0.96 -8.19
C ASP A 70 -0.05 0.38 -8.39
N TYR A 71 0.87 0.64 -7.47
CA TYR A 71 2.20 0.05 -7.46
C TYR A 71 2.15 -1.48 -7.39
N ARG A 72 1.41 -2.04 -6.43
CA ARG A 72 1.23 -3.50 -6.29
C ARG A 72 0.65 -4.12 -7.55
N SER A 73 -0.38 -3.51 -8.12
CA SER A 73 -1.00 -4.00 -9.36
C SER A 73 0.02 -4.10 -10.51
N ARG A 74 0.85 -3.07 -10.68
CA ARG A 74 1.92 -3.05 -11.70
C ARG A 74 3.03 -4.07 -11.43
N VAL A 75 3.43 -4.24 -10.18
CA VAL A 75 4.44 -5.24 -9.80
C VAL A 75 3.94 -6.66 -10.07
N GLU A 76 2.70 -6.96 -9.69
CA GLU A 76 2.08 -8.27 -9.92
C GLU A 76 1.88 -8.55 -11.42
N GLN A 77 1.49 -7.56 -12.22
CA GLN A 77 1.42 -7.70 -13.68
C GLN A 77 2.78 -8.06 -14.29
N ARG A 78 3.86 -7.38 -13.86
CA ARG A 78 5.22 -7.69 -14.33
C ARG A 78 5.70 -9.08 -13.89
N ARG A 79 5.35 -9.52 -12.67
CA ARG A 79 5.66 -10.87 -12.19
C ARG A 79 4.98 -11.93 -13.05
N ARG A 80 3.68 -11.76 -13.35
CA ARG A 80 2.93 -12.68 -14.21
C ARG A 80 3.47 -12.78 -15.63
N GLN A 81 3.98 -11.67 -16.20
CA GLN A 81 4.61 -11.68 -17.51
C GLN A 81 5.90 -12.51 -17.51
N LYS A 82 6.76 -12.34 -16.51
CA LYS A 82 8.03 -13.09 -16.41
C LYS A 82 7.83 -14.60 -16.27
N THR A 83 6.85 -15.05 -15.47
CA THR A 83 6.58 -16.49 -15.29
C THR A 83 5.95 -17.14 -16.53
N GLY A 84 5.38 -16.35 -17.45
CA GLY A 84 4.83 -16.86 -18.71
C GLY A 84 5.88 -17.20 -19.78
N GLU A 85 7.10 -16.68 -19.67
CA GLU A 85 8.16 -16.87 -20.68
C GLU A 85 9.11 -18.04 -20.36
N GLU A 86 9.20 -18.49 -19.11
CA GLU A 86 10.11 -19.59 -18.69
C GLU A 86 9.52 -21.01 -18.85
N GLY A 87 8.30 -21.15 -19.37
CA GLY A 87 7.62 -22.45 -19.56
C GLY A 87 7.67 -23.04 -20.97
N ALA A 88 8.32 -22.37 -21.95
CA ALA A 88 8.23 -22.71 -23.37
C ALA A 88 9.53 -23.23 -24.01
N GLU A 89 10.60 -23.48 -23.25
CA GLU A 89 11.85 -24.02 -23.78
C GLU A 89 12.37 -25.17 -22.93
N HIS A 90 11.68 -26.31 -22.97
CA HIS A 90 12.26 -27.65 -22.83
C HIS A 90 11.17 -28.66 -23.25
N GLY A 91 10.86 -28.70 -24.54
CA GLY A 91 10.16 -29.84 -25.14
C GLY A 91 11.08 -31.08 -25.11
N PRO A 92 10.55 -32.29 -24.86
CA PRO A 92 11.37 -33.49 -24.83
C PRO A 92 11.91 -33.79 -26.24
N ALA A 93 13.21 -34.03 -26.32
CA ALA A 93 13.85 -34.68 -27.47
C ALA A 93 14.18 -36.13 -27.11
#